data_AF-A0A914XP41-F1
#
_entry.id   AF-A0A914XP41-F1
#
_cell.length_a   1.000
_cell.length_b   1.000
_cell.length_c   1.000
_cell.angle_alpha   90.00
_cell.angle_beta   90.00
_cell.angle_gamma   90.00
#
_symmetry.space_group_name_H-M   'P 1'
#
loop_
_entity.id
_entity.type
_entity.pdbx_description
1 polymer ?
#
loop_
_entity_poly.entity_id
_entity_poly.type
_entity_poly.pdbx_seq_one_letter_code
_entity_poly.pdbx_strand_id
1 'polypeptide(L)'
;YGYHDICLIFQNQCYVNSHANFLARIFINGDQDEFKVTYPQFRSTFQSDAIDLTMTLGGVETDPKTGVIKTAKAWLISYQLKQQTPLLNALSNTFETTMGQRIWRKETPTSLLNVYFFHSNTFEEEFDEGNKRITPRFILTFIVVISFSILGTITLKRNGTVLVIDWVTSKPYLAWSGVMATLLAIISAIGLGLHLGILFIDMVTVMPFLIISIGIDDMFLILAAWRSTDREAPVIDRIETAMQHAGVSVTMTSATDALSFFIGAMAPLPAVTPFCLYSAYAICFTYLYTMTLFLAIVALQGRWEKENRHCLTGVLTHSTDEIPKLGHFARMFTVGSRPKKPKPSFSDLTLTNNIAKIVVDEEPVDKRPWYQRFFEDEFAPILNRPLVKLLAVLVLIAYLVISILGLRQLTFGTNLRDIVLPDSPARVFLDLSSEYFSDDYSKVDIAVNNPPNMANPIEREAFMRALEAMESTLCSSGRNSTDFWFFGYKKYFDRLGFGGSWQATLDDEKFLKAGWSTNEIFYEL
;
A
#
# COMPACT_ATOMS: atom_id res chain seq x y z
N TYR A 1 -31.56 -16.58 14.11
CA TYR A 1 -31.99 -15.83 12.92
C TYR A 1 -31.56 -16.61 11.69
N GLY A 2 -32.33 -16.54 10.61
CA GLY A 2 -32.05 -17.21 9.34
C GLY A 2 -32.04 -16.22 8.18
N TYR A 3 -31.81 -16.72 6.97
CA TYR A 3 -31.79 -15.89 5.76
C TYR A 3 -33.09 -15.09 5.59
N HIS A 4 -34.25 -15.66 5.94
CA HIS A 4 -35.55 -14.98 5.87
C HIS A 4 -35.65 -13.68 6.70
N ASP A 5 -34.87 -13.56 7.79
CA ASP A 5 -34.90 -12.38 8.65
C ASP A 5 -34.10 -11.21 8.05
N ILE A 6 -33.07 -11.53 7.26
CA ILE A 6 -32.06 -10.58 6.77
C ILE A 6 -32.08 -10.38 5.26
N CYS A 7 -32.82 -11.21 4.51
CA CYS A 7 -32.87 -11.08 3.07
C CYS A 7 -33.63 -9.85 2.62
N LEU A 8 -33.28 -9.37 1.42
CA LEU A 8 -34.03 -8.33 0.73
C LEU A 8 -35.44 -8.85 0.41
N ILE A 9 -36.47 -8.04 0.64
CA ILE A 9 -37.86 -8.43 0.42
C ILE A 9 -38.38 -7.75 -0.85
N PHE A 10 -38.97 -8.52 -1.75
CA PHE A 10 -39.71 -8.05 -2.91
C PHE A 10 -41.10 -8.68 -2.89
N GLN A 11 -42.17 -7.88 -3.01
CA GLN A 11 -43.57 -8.35 -2.95
C GLN A 11 -43.90 -9.25 -1.74
N ASN A 12 -43.47 -8.83 -0.53
CA ASN A 12 -43.59 -9.62 0.71
C ASN A 12 -42.90 -11.00 0.70
N GLN A 13 -42.05 -11.27 -0.29
CA GLN A 13 -41.25 -12.48 -0.36
C GLN A 13 -39.76 -12.16 -0.29
N CYS A 14 -39.03 -13.03 0.40
CA CYS A 14 -37.59 -12.99 0.45
C CYS A 14 -37.01 -13.17 -0.95
N TYR A 15 -35.95 -12.45 -1.31
CA TYR A 15 -35.24 -12.68 -2.56
C TYR A 15 -34.77 -14.13 -2.63
N VAL A 16 -35.12 -14.82 -3.71
CA VAL A 16 -34.66 -16.19 -3.98
C VAL A 16 -34.04 -16.18 -5.37
N ASN A 17 -33.02 -17.02 -5.59
CA ASN A 17 -32.47 -17.29 -6.92
C ASN A 17 -33.48 -18.09 -7.76
N SER A 18 -34.62 -17.47 -8.07
CA SER A 18 -35.76 -18.08 -8.77
C SER A 18 -35.36 -18.56 -10.16
N HIS A 19 -34.53 -17.80 -10.87
CA HIS A 19 -33.96 -18.17 -12.16
C HIS A 19 -33.09 -19.43 -12.07
N ALA A 20 -32.23 -19.51 -11.05
CA ALA A 20 -31.40 -20.69 -10.82
C ALA A 20 -32.26 -21.92 -10.48
N ASN A 21 -33.25 -21.78 -9.60
CA ASN A 21 -34.15 -22.88 -9.24
C ASN A 21 -34.98 -23.34 -10.45
N PHE A 22 -35.45 -22.40 -11.28
CA PHE A 22 -36.17 -22.71 -12.50
C PHE A 22 -35.31 -23.50 -13.49
N LEU A 23 -34.07 -23.06 -13.74
CA LEU A 23 -33.12 -23.80 -14.57
C LEU A 23 -32.81 -25.17 -13.98
N ALA A 24 -32.56 -25.26 -12.68
CA ALA A 24 -32.31 -26.53 -12.00
C ALA A 24 -33.44 -27.54 -12.28
N ARG A 25 -34.70 -27.10 -12.20
CA ARG A 25 -35.87 -27.95 -12.46
C ARG A 25 -35.94 -28.44 -13.90
N ILE A 26 -35.69 -27.57 -14.88
CA ILE A 26 -35.66 -27.98 -16.30
C ILE A 26 -34.62 -29.07 -16.52
N PHE A 27 -33.41 -28.88 -15.98
CA PHE A 27 -32.32 -29.84 -16.16
C PHE A 27 -32.54 -31.15 -15.38
N ILE A 28 -33.12 -31.09 -14.17
CA ILE A 28 -33.45 -32.28 -13.37
C ILE A 28 -34.55 -33.12 -14.02
N ASN A 29 -35.57 -32.47 -14.56
CA ASN A 29 -36.71 -33.15 -15.18
C ASN A 29 -36.42 -33.65 -16.60
N GLY A 30 -35.37 -33.12 -17.25
CA GLY A 30 -35.01 -33.46 -18.62
C GLY A 30 -35.78 -32.66 -19.68
N ASP A 31 -36.45 -31.58 -19.30
CA ASP A 31 -37.32 -30.77 -20.18
C ASP A 31 -36.55 -29.78 -21.08
N GLN A 32 -35.25 -30.04 -21.31
CA GLN A 32 -34.36 -29.13 -22.04
C GLN A 32 -34.82 -28.88 -23.48
N ASP A 33 -35.34 -29.92 -24.14
CA ASP A 33 -35.81 -29.87 -25.51
C ASP A 33 -37.14 -29.10 -25.66
N GLU A 34 -37.93 -29.03 -24.58
CA GLU A 34 -39.22 -28.33 -24.55
C GLU A 34 -39.04 -26.82 -24.37
N PHE A 35 -38.18 -26.41 -23.43
CA PHE A 35 -37.99 -25.00 -23.10
C PHE A 35 -36.93 -24.30 -23.97
N LYS A 36 -36.04 -25.02 -24.67
CA LYS A 36 -34.98 -24.48 -25.54
C LYS A 36 -34.28 -23.26 -24.95
N VAL A 37 -33.60 -23.46 -23.82
CA VAL A 37 -32.98 -22.37 -23.05
C VAL A 37 -31.81 -21.74 -23.83
N THR A 38 -31.98 -20.50 -24.25
CA THR A 38 -30.96 -19.71 -24.98
C THR A 38 -30.05 -18.92 -24.03
N TYR A 39 -28.81 -18.67 -24.46
CA TYR A 39 -27.83 -17.82 -23.77
C TYR A 39 -27.38 -16.68 -24.71
N PRO A 40 -27.13 -15.44 -24.25
CA PRO A 40 -27.06 -14.98 -22.85
C PRO A 40 -28.41 -14.74 -22.17
N GLN A 41 -29.47 -14.49 -22.95
CA GLN A 41 -30.80 -14.21 -22.44
C GLN A 41 -31.78 -15.33 -22.79
N PHE A 42 -32.59 -15.72 -21.82
CA PHE A 42 -33.68 -16.67 -21.98
C PHE A 42 -35.03 -15.96 -21.92
N ARG A 43 -35.87 -16.13 -22.96
CA ARG A 43 -37.22 -15.58 -23.01
C ARG A 43 -38.24 -16.70 -22.88
N SER A 44 -39.00 -16.70 -21.79
CA SER A 44 -40.15 -17.59 -21.65
C SER A 44 -41.40 -16.98 -22.28
N THR A 45 -42.35 -17.83 -22.66
CA THR A 45 -43.70 -17.40 -23.07
C THR A 45 -44.49 -16.80 -21.92
N PHE A 46 -44.16 -17.17 -20.68
CA PHE A 46 -44.92 -16.81 -19.48
C PHE A 46 -44.50 -15.48 -18.85
N GLN A 47 -43.24 -15.04 -19.02
CA GLN A 47 -42.76 -13.75 -18.51
C GLN A 47 -42.62 -12.70 -19.62
N SER A 48 -42.79 -11.43 -19.26
CA SER A 48 -42.60 -10.28 -20.16
C SER A 48 -41.12 -10.05 -20.45
N ASP A 49 -40.30 -10.22 -19.43
CA ASP A 49 -38.91 -9.80 -19.46
C ASP A 49 -38.00 -10.99 -19.72
N ALA A 50 -36.89 -10.71 -20.40
CA ALA A 50 -35.88 -11.73 -20.66
C ALA A 50 -35.10 -11.98 -19.37
N ILE A 51 -34.87 -13.25 -19.05
CA ILE A 51 -34.02 -13.63 -17.94
C ILE A 51 -32.59 -13.62 -18.43
N ASP A 52 -31.75 -12.80 -17.81
CA ASP A 52 -30.32 -12.81 -18.08
C ASP A 52 -29.65 -13.97 -17.34
N LEU A 53 -29.03 -14.88 -18.10
CA LEU A 53 -28.35 -16.05 -17.57
C LEU A 53 -26.86 -15.82 -17.38
N THR A 54 -26.30 -14.71 -17.87
CA THR A 54 -24.86 -14.39 -17.76
C THR A 54 -24.40 -14.26 -16.30
N MET A 55 -25.28 -13.77 -15.42
CA MET A 55 -24.98 -13.65 -13.98
C MET A 55 -25.21 -14.95 -13.19
N THR A 56 -25.73 -16.01 -13.82
CA THR A 56 -26.03 -17.28 -13.12
C THR A 56 -25.18 -18.44 -13.62
N LEU A 57 -24.92 -18.52 -14.93
CA LEU A 57 -24.17 -19.60 -15.55
C LEU A 57 -22.87 -19.07 -16.18
N GLY A 58 -21.76 -19.71 -15.82
CA GLY A 58 -20.42 -19.40 -16.33
C GLY A 58 -19.83 -20.55 -17.16
N GLY A 59 -18.96 -20.23 -18.10
CA GLY A 59 -18.31 -21.19 -18.99
C GLY A 59 -19.32 -21.98 -19.84
N VAL A 60 -20.31 -21.28 -20.40
CA VAL A 60 -21.43 -21.87 -21.14
C VAL A 60 -21.02 -22.21 -22.57
N GLU A 61 -21.27 -23.44 -23.00
CA GLU A 61 -21.13 -23.86 -24.39
C GLU A 61 -22.52 -23.95 -25.02
N THR A 62 -22.74 -23.19 -26.09
CA THR A 62 -24.02 -23.13 -26.82
C THR A 62 -23.95 -23.84 -28.16
N ASP A 63 -25.11 -24.27 -28.68
CA ASP A 63 -25.19 -24.68 -30.07
C ASP A 63 -25.04 -23.46 -31.00
N PRO A 64 -24.09 -23.45 -31.94
CA PRO A 64 -23.86 -22.32 -32.83
C PRO A 64 -25.04 -21.96 -33.73
N LYS A 65 -25.99 -22.88 -33.95
CA LYS A 65 -27.17 -22.62 -34.82
C LYS A 65 -28.40 -22.14 -34.05
N THR A 66 -28.60 -22.62 -32.84
CA THR A 66 -29.83 -22.35 -32.07
C THR A 66 -29.60 -21.44 -30.87
N GLY A 67 -28.35 -21.23 -30.45
CA GLY A 67 -28.01 -20.47 -29.24
C GLY A 67 -28.44 -21.18 -27.94
N VAL A 68 -28.88 -22.44 -28.01
CA VAL A 68 -29.34 -23.23 -26.87
C VAL A 68 -28.14 -23.75 -26.08
N ILE A 69 -28.26 -23.73 -24.75
CA ILE A 69 -27.22 -24.19 -23.82
C ILE A 69 -27.04 -25.71 -23.93
N LYS A 70 -25.78 -26.17 -24.08
CA LYS A 70 -25.41 -27.60 -24.01
C LYS A 70 -24.80 -27.95 -22.67
N THR A 71 -23.81 -27.18 -22.24
CA THR A 71 -23.09 -27.40 -20.98
C THR A 71 -22.74 -26.08 -20.33
N ALA A 72 -22.66 -26.07 -18.99
CA ALA A 72 -22.15 -24.96 -18.21
C ALA A 72 -21.13 -25.50 -17.19
N LYS A 73 -20.05 -24.76 -16.95
CA LYS A 73 -18.95 -25.19 -16.07
C LYS A 73 -19.06 -24.62 -14.65
N ALA A 74 -19.68 -23.45 -14.50
CA ALA A 74 -19.82 -22.76 -13.22
C ALA A 74 -21.25 -22.27 -13.00
N TRP A 75 -21.65 -22.21 -11.72
CA TRP A 75 -22.92 -21.66 -11.28
C TRP A 75 -22.67 -20.62 -10.18
N LEU A 76 -23.15 -19.40 -10.38
CA LEU A 76 -23.15 -18.35 -9.37
C LEU A 76 -24.51 -18.28 -8.67
N ILE A 77 -24.47 -18.31 -7.34
CA ILE A 77 -25.65 -18.14 -6.48
C ILE A 77 -25.46 -16.86 -5.68
N SER A 78 -26.39 -15.93 -5.79
CA SER A 78 -26.32 -14.63 -5.10
C SER A 78 -27.26 -14.59 -3.90
N TYR A 79 -26.81 -14.01 -2.79
CA TYR A 79 -27.64 -13.77 -1.61
C TYR A 79 -27.77 -12.27 -1.41
N GLN A 80 -28.96 -11.72 -1.64
CA GLN A 80 -29.24 -10.30 -1.43
C GLN A 80 -29.69 -10.07 0.02
N LEU A 81 -28.99 -9.20 0.75
CA LEU A 81 -29.15 -8.95 2.19
C LEU A 81 -29.52 -7.49 2.48
N LYS A 82 -30.23 -7.26 3.59
CA LYS A 82 -30.61 -5.92 4.06
C LYS A 82 -29.46 -5.28 4.85
N GLN A 83 -29.14 -4.03 4.54
CA GLN A 83 -28.10 -3.24 5.23
C GLN A 83 -28.60 -1.87 5.73
N GLN A 84 -29.93 -1.63 5.74
CA GLN A 84 -30.51 -0.31 6.02
C GLN A 84 -30.30 0.19 7.46
N THR A 85 -30.38 -0.69 8.45
CA THR A 85 -30.23 -0.33 9.87
C THR A 85 -28.94 -0.92 10.43
N PRO A 86 -28.31 -0.29 11.46
CA PRO A 86 -27.08 -0.81 12.06
C PRO A 86 -27.23 -2.25 12.58
N LEU A 87 -28.39 -2.59 13.13
CA LEU A 87 -28.71 -3.94 13.59
C LEU A 87 -28.78 -4.93 12.43
N LEU A 88 -29.50 -4.59 11.35
CA LEU A 88 -29.57 -5.46 10.17
C LEU A 88 -28.22 -5.62 9.51
N ASN A 89 -27.43 -4.55 9.41
CA ASN A 89 -26.08 -4.61 8.87
C ASN A 89 -25.20 -5.57 9.68
N ALA A 90 -25.21 -5.48 11.02
CA ALA A 90 -24.47 -6.40 11.88
C ALA A 90 -24.92 -7.86 11.72
N LEU A 91 -26.24 -8.12 11.61
CA LEU A 91 -26.77 -9.46 11.39
C LEU A 91 -26.39 -10.01 10.01
N SER A 92 -26.48 -9.20 8.96
CA SER A 92 -26.07 -9.54 7.59
C SER A 92 -24.57 -9.86 7.53
N ASN A 93 -23.72 -9.03 8.13
CA ASN A 93 -22.28 -9.28 8.26
C ASN A 93 -21.99 -10.59 9.00
N THR A 94 -22.71 -10.88 10.08
CA THR A 94 -22.53 -12.12 10.83
C THR A 94 -22.94 -13.34 10.00
N PHE A 95 -23.99 -13.23 9.19
CA PHE A 95 -24.39 -14.29 8.26
C PHE A 95 -23.36 -14.54 7.17
N GLU A 96 -22.87 -13.48 6.50
CA GLU A 96 -21.85 -13.55 5.45
C GLU A 96 -20.58 -14.25 5.96
N THR A 97 -20.03 -13.77 7.07
CA THR A 97 -18.81 -14.31 7.69
C THR A 97 -18.99 -15.76 8.12
N THR A 98 -20.10 -16.10 8.78
CA THR A 98 -20.36 -17.47 9.24
C THR A 98 -20.53 -18.44 8.07
N MET A 99 -21.21 -18.01 7.00
CA MET A 99 -21.41 -18.82 5.81
C MET A 99 -20.08 -19.10 5.10
N GLY A 100 -19.27 -18.06 4.89
CA GLY A 100 -17.92 -18.19 4.32
C GLY A 100 -17.04 -19.14 5.12
N GLN A 101 -17.03 -19.00 6.46
CA GLN A 101 -16.27 -19.89 7.34
C GLN A 101 -16.71 -21.36 7.27
N ARG A 102 -18.02 -21.63 7.18
CA ARG A 102 -18.53 -23.01 7.04
C ARG A 102 -18.13 -23.64 5.71
N ILE A 103 -18.16 -22.87 4.62
CA ILE A 103 -17.69 -23.31 3.30
C ILE A 103 -16.19 -23.61 3.36
N TRP A 104 -15.41 -22.68 3.92
CA TRP A 104 -13.96 -22.83 4.05
C TRP A 104 -13.56 -24.08 4.86
N ARG A 105 -14.26 -24.35 5.97
CA ARG A 105 -14.01 -25.53 6.83
C ARG A 105 -14.54 -26.84 6.26
N LYS A 106 -15.18 -26.83 5.08
CA LYS A 106 -15.84 -28.00 4.46
C LYS A 106 -16.88 -28.64 5.36
N GLU A 107 -17.56 -27.84 6.20
CA GLU A 107 -18.66 -28.30 7.07
C GLU A 107 -19.97 -28.49 6.27
N THR A 108 -19.97 -28.12 4.99
CA THR A 108 -21.09 -28.32 4.06
C THR A 108 -20.87 -29.58 3.22
N PRO A 109 -21.95 -30.35 2.92
CA PRO A 109 -21.86 -31.56 2.10
C PRO A 109 -21.50 -31.19 0.65
N THR A 110 -20.21 -31.11 0.38
CA THR A 110 -19.61 -30.61 -0.88
C THR A 110 -18.82 -31.69 -1.61
N SER A 111 -19.03 -32.98 -1.29
CA SER A 111 -18.28 -34.10 -1.89
C SER A 111 -18.38 -34.18 -3.42
N LEU A 112 -19.39 -33.55 -4.02
CA LEU A 112 -19.61 -33.49 -5.46
C LEU A 112 -19.40 -32.09 -6.07
N LEU A 113 -19.18 -31.06 -5.25
CA LEU A 113 -19.19 -29.65 -5.68
C LEU A 113 -18.03 -28.88 -5.05
N ASN A 114 -17.22 -28.20 -5.87
CA ASN A 114 -16.27 -27.21 -5.37
C ASN A 114 -17.00 -25.88 -5.17
N VAL A 115 -17.20 -25.49 -3.91
CA VAL A 115 -17.90 -24.25 -3.55
C VAL A 115 -16.91 -23.19 -3.11
N TYR A 116 -16.99 -22.03 -3.76
CA TYR A 116 -16.22 -20.84 -3.45
C TYR A 116 -17.18 -19.69 -3.12
N PHE A 117 -16.71 -18.71 -2.36
CA PHE A 117 -17.54 -17.61 -1.89
C PHE A 117 -16.80 -16.29 -1.97
N PHE A 118 -17.60 -15.23 -2.06
CA PHE A 118 -17.19 -13.84 -1.96
C PHE A 118 -18.33 -13.06 -1.34
N HIS A 119 -18.02 -12.14 -0.44
CA HIS A 119 -18.99 -11.34 0.32
C HIS A 119 -18.51 -9.89 0.43
N SER A 120 -19.38 -8.99 0.91
CA SER A 120 -19.09 -7.55 0.92
C SER A 120 -17.83 -7.19 1.72
N ASN A 121 -17.62 -7.87 2.86
CA ASN A 121 -16.53 -7.59 3.77
C ASN A 121 -15.26 -8.39 3.47
N THR A 122 -15.22 -9.16 2.37
CA THR A 122 -14.05 -9.99 2.05
C THR A 122 -12.79 -9.15 1.95
N PHE A 123 -12.83 -8.00 1.27
CA PHE A 123 -11.64 -7.15 1.17
C PHE A 123 -11.20 -6.61 2.53
N GLU A 124 -12.13 -6.17 3.38
CA GLU A 124 -11.81 -5.67 4.73
C GLU A 124 -11.19 -6.78 5.60
N GLU A 125 -11.75 -8.00 5.56
CA GLU A 125 -11.20 -9.15 6.27
C GLU A 125 -9.81 -9.54 5.79
N GLU A 126 -9.57 -9.49 4.47
CA GLU A 126 -8.26 -9.77 3.87
C GLU A 126 -7.21 -8.73 4.27
N PHE A 127 -7.58 -7.45 4.32
CA PHE A 127 -6.71 -6.39 4.83
C PHE A 127 -6.39 -6.59 6.31
N ASP A 128 -7.39 -6.91 7.13
CA ASP A 128 -7.23 -7.20 8.56
C ASP A 128 -6.33 -8.41 8.81
N GLU A 129 -6.51 -9.50 8.06
CA GLU A 129 -5.65 -10.67 8.11
C GLU A 129 -4.22 -10.33 7.68
N GLY A 130 -4.07 -9.55 6.61
CA GLY A 130 -2.79 -9.00 6.19
C GLY A 130 -2.09 -8.25 7.32
N ASN A 131 -2.79 -7.32 7.96
CA ASN A 131 -2.29 -6.55 9.10
C ASN A 131 -1.88 -7.44 10.28
N LYS A 132 -2.68 -8.46 10.63
CA LYS A 132 -2.33 -9.43 11.68
C LYS A 132 -1.06 -10.23 11.37
N ARG A 133 -0.83 -10.58 10.09
CA ARG A 133 0.40 -11.27 9.64
C ARG A 133 1.62 -10.35 9.64
N ILE A 134 1.44 -9.07 9.32
CA ILE A 134 2.53 -8.09 9.20
C ILE A 134 2.95 -7.56 10.59
N THR A 135 2.01 -7.30 11.50
CA THR A 135 2.28 -6.73 12.84
C THR A 135 3.43 -7.41 13.62
N PRO A 136 3.50 -8.75 13.77
CA PRO A 136 4.61 -9.37 14.49
C PRO A 136 5.96 -9.19 13.77
N ARG A 137 5.95 -9.07 12.43
CA ARG A 137 7.17 -8.80 11.65
C ARG A 137 7.70 -7.39 11.91
N PHE A 138 6.85 -6.44 12.29
CA PHE A 138 7.30 -5.10 12.72
C PHE A 138 8.29 -5.21 13.87
N ILE A 139 7.93 -5.92 14.93
CA ILE A 139 8.79 -6.05 16.12
C ILE A 139 10.15 -6.63 15.73
N LEU A 140 10.17 -7.65 14.87
CA LEU A 140 11.42 -8.23 14.37
C LEU A 140 12.26 -7.20 13.60
N THR A 141 11.67 -6.45 12.68
CA THR A 141 12.41 -5.43 11.92
C THR A 141 12.95 -4.31 12.81
N PHE A 142 12.19 -3.85 13.80
CA PHE A 142 12.67 -2.88 14.79
C PHE A 142 13.90 -3.43 15.54
N ILE A 143 13.85 -4.68 16.00
CA ILE A 143 14.98 -5.32 16.69
C ILE A 143 16.19 -5.41 15.77
N VAL A 144 16.01 -5.84 14.51
CA VAL A 144 17.10 -5.96 13.53
C VAL A 144 17.73 -4.60 13.24
N VAL A 145 16.91 -3.58 13.00
CA VAL A 145 17.37 -2.23 12.67
C VAL A 145 18.07 -1.59 13.87
N ILE A 146 17.52 -1.69 15.09
CA ILE A 146 18.17 -1.19 16.30
C ILE A 146 19.50 -1.91 16.53
N SER A 147 19.52 -3.24 16.39
CA SER A 147 20.74 -4.03 16.56
C SER A 147 21.80 -3.66 15.53
N PHE A 148 21.40 -3.54 14.26
CA PHE A 148 22.27 -3.09 13.18
C PHE A 148 22.83 -1.70 13.44
N SER A 149 21.97 -0.75 13.86
CA SER A 149 22.41 0.60 14.18
C SER A 149 23.40 0.64 15.34
N ILE A 150 23.13 -0.10 16.42
CA ILE A 150 24.05 -0.22 17.56
C ILE A 150 25.39 -0.83 17.12
N LEU A 151 25.37 -1.96 16.41
CA LEU A 151 26.57 -2.65 15.95
C LEU A 151 27.40 -1.79 14.98
N GLY A 152 26.74 -1.06 14.08
CA GLY A 152 27.40 -0.15 13.11
C GLY A 152 28.11 1.04 13.75
N THR A 153 27.72 1.42 14.98
CA THR A 153 28.38 2.51 15.72
C THR A 153 29.52 2.05 16.64
N ILE A 154 29.77 0.74 16.74
CA ILE A 154 30.89 0.21 17.52
C ILE A 154 32.18 0.33 16.70
N THR A 155 33.17 1.00 17.27
CA THR A 155 34.48 1.18 16.65
C THR A 155 35.44 0.13 17.18
N LEU A 156 35.92 -0.74 16.30
CA LEU A 156 36.91 -1.76 16.60
C LEU A 156 38.30 -1.22 16.28
N LYS A 157 39.20 -1.25 17.27
CA LYS A 157 40.61 -0.93 17.07
C LYS A 157 41.47 -2.18 17.23
N ARG A 158 42.42 -2.34 16.31
CA ARG A 158 43.43 -3.41 16.38
C ARG A 158 44.67 -2.89 17.09
N ASN A 159 45.05 -3.51 18.20
CA ASN A 159 46.32 -3.23 18.88
C ASN A 159 47.17 -4.53 18.87
N GLY A 160 48.06 -4.64 17.88
CA GLY A 160 48.84 -5.86 17.62
C GLY A 160 47.97 -7.04 17.12
N THR A 161 48.00 -8.15 17.86
CA THR A 161 47.23 -9.37 17.56
C THR A 161 45.80 -9.36 18.11
N VAL A 162 45.43 -8.39 18.96
CA VAL A 162 44.11 -8.39 19.61
C VAL A 162 43.25 -7.21 19.15
N LEU A 163 42.01 -7.55 18.82
CA LEU A 163 40.95 -6.62 18.47
C LEU A 163 40.20 -6.21 19.75
N VAL A 164 40.12 -4.91 20.01
CA VAL A 164 39.47 -4.37 21.21
C VAL A 164 38.45 -3.32 20.80
N ILE A 165 37.32 -3.31 21.49
CA ILE A 165 36.28 -2.30 21.33
C ILE A 165 36.76 -1.02 22.01
N ASP A 166 36.74 0.09 21.28
CA ASP A 166 37.05 1.40 21.84
C ASP A 166 35.77 2.05 22.35
N TRP A 167 35.54 1.99 23.66
CA TRP A 167 34.32 2.48 24.30
C TRP A 167 34.23 4.01 24.39
N VAL A 168 35.30 4.74 24.01
CA VAL A 168 35.26 6.21 23.95
C VAL A 168 34.79 6.68 22.57
N THR A 169 35.21 6.00 21.50
CA THR A 169 34.80 6.36 20.12
C THR A 169 33.55 5.64 19.64
N SER A 170 33.19 4.53 20.27
CA SER A 170 31.93 3.83 20.02
C SER A 170 30.74 4.67 20.48
N LYS A 171 29.65 4.68 19.69
CA LYS A 171 28.48 5.54 19.95
C LYS A 171 27.13 4.78 19.94
N PRO A 172 27.02 3.63 20.66
CA PRO A 172 25.80 2.81 20.69
C PRO A 172 24.59 3.55 21.29
N TYR A 173 24.81 4.45 22.26
CA TYR A 173 23.73 5.24 22.85
C TYR A 173 23.14 6.25 21.85
N LEU A 174 23.96 6.86 20.99
CA LEU A 174 23.47 7.73 19.91
C LEU A 174 22.66 6.93 18.89
N ALA A 175 23.12 5.71 18.53
CA ALA A 175 22.39 4.85 17.62
C ALA A 175 20.98 4.53 18.14
N TRP A 176 20.88 4.20 19.43
CA TRP A 176 19.60 3.94 20.08
C TRP A 176 18.74 5.22 20.15
N SER A 177 19.32 6.36 20.54
CA SER A 177 18.55 7.60 20.68
C SER A 177 18.04 8.15 19.35
N GLY A 178 18.78 8.00 18.25
CA GLY A 178 18.33 8.39 16.91
C GLY A 178 17.12 7.59 16.43
N VAL A 179 17.14 6.27 16.64
CA VAL A 179 15.97 5.41 16.33
C VAL A 179 14.77 5.78 17.20
N MET A 180 14.97 6.04 18.49
CA MET A 180 13.88 6.47 19.39
C MET A 180 13.32 7.84 19.01
N ALA A 181 14.16 8.79 18.57
CA ALA A 181 13.72 10.09 18.08
C ALA A 181 12.82 9.95 16.84
N THR A 182 13.18 9.03 15.93
CA THR A 182 12.38 8.73 14.74
C THR A 182 11.05 8.07 15.11
N LEU A 183 11.04 7.16 16.09
CA LEU A 183 9.81 6.56 16.61
C LEU A 183 8.89 7.61 17.24
N LEU A 184 9.44 8.55 17.99
CA LEU A 184 8.69 9.67 18.56
C LEU A 184 8.08 10.55 17.47
N ALA A 185 8.81 10.79 16.37
CA ALA A 185 8.30 11.54 15.22
C ALA A 185 7.10 10.87 14.56
N ILE A 186 7.14 9.54 14.41
CA ILE A 186 6.02 8.74 13.89
C ILE A 186 4.79 8.88 14.79
N ILE A 187 4.96 8.75 16.11
CA ILE A 187 3.87 8.90 17.08
C ILE A 187 3.27 10.32 17.02
N SER A 188 4.11 11.36 16.96
CA SER A 188 3.68 12.75 16.83
C SER A 188 2.93 13.02 15.51
N ALA A 189 3.35 12.42 14.41
CA ALA A 189 2.67 12.54 13.12
C ALA A 189 1.30 11.87 13.10
N ILE A 190 1.20 10.66 13.66
CA ILE A 190 -0.08 9.95 13.80
C ILE A 190 -1.01 10.76 14.70
N GLY A 191 -0.51 11.25 15.84
CA GLY A 191 -1.28 12.10 16.75
C GLY A 191 -1.80 13.38 16.10
N LEU A 192 -0.95 14.08 15.33
CA LEU A 192 -1.35 15.29 14.60
C LEU A 192 -2.41 14.98 13.53
N GLY A 193 -2.21 13.94 12.72
CA GLY A 193 -3.15 13.59 11.66
C GLY A 193 -4.53 13.18 12.21
N LEU A 194 -4.56 12.41 13.29
CA LEU A 194 -5.81 12.07 13.98
C LEU A 194 -6.48 13.32 14.58
N HIS A 195 -5.70 14.26 15.12
CA HIS A 195 -6.23 15.51 15.67
C HIS A 195 -6.83 16.42 14.58
N LEU A 196 -6.27 16.39 13.37
CA LEU A 196 -6.79 17.11 12.19
C LEU A 196 -7.97 16.40 11.51
N GLY A 197 -8.44 15.27 12.04
CA GLY A 197 -9.57 14.51 11.49
C GLY A 197 -9.24 13.73 10.21
N ILE A 198 -7.97 13.47 9.94
CA ILE A 198 -7.55 12.63 8.81
C ILE A 198 -7.88 11.18 9.15
N LEU A 199 -8.54 10.47 8.22
CA LEU A 199 -8.88 9.06 8.37
C LEU A 199 -7.63 8.20 8.40
N PHE A 200 -7.53 7.33 9.41
CA PHE A 200 -6.48 6.33 9.48
C PHE A 200 -6.86 5.12 8.61
N ILE A 201 -6.12 4.92 7.53
CA ILE A 201 -6.29 3.80 6.59
C ILE A 201 -5.20 2.76 6.82
N ASP A 202 -5.47 1.50 6.45
CA ASP A 202 -4.53 0.39 6.68
C ASP A 202 -3.15 0.60 6.03
N MET A 203 -3.09 1.29 4.89
CA MET A 203 -1.82 1.62 4.23
C MET A 203 -0.87 2.45 5.11
N VAL A 204 -1.40 3.26 6.05
CA VAL A 204 -0.60 4.05 7.00
C VAL A 204 0.22 3.15 7.93
N THR A 205 -0.18 1.88 8.13
CA THR A 205 0.58 0.92 8.95
C THR A 205 1.97 0.60 8.38
N VAL A 206 2.21 0.86 7.08
CA VAL A 206 3.51 0.66 6.41
C VAL A 206 4.42 1.89 6.56
N MET A 207 3.87 3.06 6.85
CA MET A 207 4.61 4.32 7.02
C MET A 207 5.80 4.20 8.00
N PRO A 208 5.69 3.55 9.17
CA PRO A 208 6.78 3.50 10.15
C PRO A 208 8.11 3.00 9.57
N PHE A 209 8.12 1.98 8.70
CA PHE A 209 9.37 1.48 8.12
C PHE A 209 10.06 2.48 7.21
N LEU A 210 9.25 3.18 6.41
CA LEU A 210 9.73 4.19 5.49
C LEU A 210 10.42 5.30 6.30
N ILE A 211 9.75 5.80 7.34
CA ILE A 211 10.24 6.90 8.17
C ILE A 211 11.47 6.50 9.00
N ILE A 212 11.50 5.27 9.55
CA ILE A 212 12.69 4.76 10.26
C ILE A 212 13.91 4.73 9.36
N SER A 213 13.73 4.29 8.11
CA SER A 213 14.83 4.21 7.14
C SER A 213 15.40 5.59 6.84
N ILE A 214 14.53 6.60 6.68
CA ILE A 214 14.94 8.00 6.47
C ILE A 214 15.65 8.54 7.73
N GLY A 215 15.05 8.41 8.91
CA GLY A 215 15.62 8.96 10.15
C GLY A 215 16.96 8.33 10.55
N ILE A 216 17.20 7.06 10.21
CA ILE A 216 18.48 6.39 10.44
C ILE A 216 19.57 6.90 9.50
N ASP A 217 19.23 7.20 8.25
CA ASP A 217 20.17 7.78 7.29
C ASP A 217 20.70 9.12 7.80
N ASP A 218 19.81 10.02 8.23
CA ASP A 218 20.16 11.32 8.80
C ASP A 218 21.04 11.19 10.06
N MET A 219 20.68 10.26 10.96
CA MET A 219 21.46 9.96 12.16
C MET A 219 22.88 9.52 11.82
N PHE A 220 23.05 8.62 10.85
CA PHE A 220 24.35 8.12 10.43
C PHE A 220 25.17 9.17 9.69
N LEU A 221 24.53 10.03 8.90
CA LEU A 221 25.19 11.13 8.21
C LEU A 221 25.78 12.14 9.22
N ILE A 222 25.00 12.56 10.21
CA ILE A 222 25.46 13.44 11.30
C ILE A 222 26.57 12.76 12.10
N LEU A 223 26.43 11.45 12.38
CA LEU A 223 27.44 10.70 13.11
C LEU A 223 28.76 10.56 12.33
N ALA A 224 28.69 10.38 11.01
CA ALA A 224 29.85 10.31 10.13
C ALA A 224 30.58 11.66 10.11
N ALA A 225 29.85 12.77 9.98
CA ALA A 225 30.40 14.11 10.07
C ALA A 225 30.98 14.42 11.46
N TRP A 226 30.34 13.95 12.54
CA TRP A 226 30.91 14.07 13.88
C TRP A 226 32.24 13.32 14.01
N ARG A 227 32.34 12.12 13.42
CA ARG A 227 33.55 11.28 13.48
C ARG A 227 34.72 11.85 12.67
N SER A 228 34.46 12.65 11.64
CA SER A 228 35.52 13.31 10.87
C SER A 228 36.11 14.55 11.56
N THR A 229 35.46 15.07 12.60
CA THR A 229 35.99 16.21 13.38
C THR A 229 37.15 15.83 14.29
N ASP A 230 38.02 16.80 14.59
CA ASP A 230 39.11 16.60 15.54
C ASP A 230 38.58 16.35 16.96
N ARG A 231 39.09 15.30 17.60
CA ARG A 231 38.67 14.87 18.94
C ARG A 231 39.17 15.79 20.04
N GLU A 232 40.25 16.53 19.79
CA GLU A 232 40.84 17.44 20.78
C GLU A 232 40.16 18.81 20.82
N ALA A 233 39.47 19.19 19.74
CA ALA A 233 38.73 20.44 19.64
C ALA A 233 37.60 20.55 20.69
N PRO A 234 37.24 21.78 21.11
CA PRO A 234 36.05 22.04 21.90
C PRO A 234 34.79 21.41 21.28
N VAL A 235 33.88 20.90 22.11
CA VAL A 235 32.66 20.22 21.65
C VAL A 235 31.81 21.14 20.76
N ILE A 236 31.78 22.44 21.05
CA ILE A 236 31.03 23.44 20.27
C ILE A 236 31.60 23.52 18.84
N ASP A 237 32.91 23.73 18.71
CA ASP A 237 33.61 23.82 17.42
C ASP A 237 33.45 22.53 16.60
N ARG A 238 33.42 21.36 17.26
CA ARG A 238 33.13 20.07 16.60
C ARG A 238 31.71 20.00 16.07
N ILE A 239 30.71 20.43 16.84
CA ILE A 239 29.32 20.47 16.38
C ILE A 239 29.22 21.42 15.18
N GLU A 240 29.82 22.59 15.27
CA GLU A 240 29.83 23.57 14.18
C GLU A 240 30.43 22.97 12.91
N THR A 241 31.63 22.40 12.99
CA THR A 241 32.32 21.80 11.85
C THR A 241 31.54 20.62 11.26
N ALA A 242 30.94 19.76 12.09
CA ALA A 242 30.12 18.65 11.62
C ALA A 242 28.84 19.13 10.91
N MET A 243 28.18 20.14 11.46
CA MET A 243 26.90 20.64 10.97
C MET A 243 27.02 21.55 9.74
N GLN A 244 28.19 22.16 9.49
CA GLN A 244 28.45 22.97 8.29
C GLN A 244 28.10 22.23 6.98
N HIS A 245 28.39 20.93 6.91
CA HIS A 245 28.08 20.11 5.74
C HIS A 245 26.92 19.14 5.98
N ALA A 246 26.88 18.46 7.14
CA ALA A 246 25.82 17.48 7.41
C ALA A 246 24.45 18.15 7.58
N GLY A 247 24.40 19.32 8.22
CA GLY A 247 23.14 20.05 8.46
C GLY A 247 22.43 20.41 7.17
N VAL A 248 23.16 21.00 6.20
CA VAL A 248 22.62 21.38 4.90
C VAL A 248 22.13 20.15 4.13
N SER A 249 22.89 19.05 4.16
CA SER A 249 22.51 17.81 3.49
C SER A 249 21.22 17.23 4.05
N VAL A 250 21.10 17.10 5.38
CA VAL A 250 19.88 16.58 6.05
C VAL A 250 18.68 17.50 5.81
N THR A 251 18.86 18.82 5.86
CA THR A 251 17.76 19.76 5.56
C THR A 251 17.27 19.59 4.12
N MET A 252 18.18 19.43 3.16
CA MET A 252 17.81 19.26 1.76
C MET A 252 17.05 17.95 1.54
N THR A 253 17.54 16.81 2.05
CA THR A 253 16.87 15.51 1.91
C THR A 253 15.49 15.52 2.57
N SER A 254 15.40 15.98 3.82
CA SER A 254 14.14 16.09 4.55
C SER A 254 13.12 16.99 3.83
N ALA A 255 13.57 18.13 3.29
CA ALA A 255 12.70 19.05 2.56
C ALA A 255 12.21 18.46 1.24
N THR A 256 13.08 17.79 0.47
CA THR A 256 12.67 17.14 -0.78
C THR A 256 11.71 15.99 -0.55
N ASP A 257 11.91 15.20 0.51
CA ASP A 257 11.03 14.09 0.85
C ASP A 257 9.67 14.60 1.31
N ALA A 258 9.63 15.58 2.23
CA ALA A 258 8.38 16.20 2.67
C ALA A 258 7.60 16.81 1.51
N LEU A 259 8.25 17.57 0.62
CA LEU A 259 7.62 18.15 -0.56
C LEU A 259 7.08 17.07 -1.51
N SER A 260 7.82 15.98 -1.73
CA SER A 260 7.39 14.88 -2.58
C SER A 260 6.12 14.21 -2.04
N PHE A 261 6.04 13.99 -0.73
CA PHE A 261 4.84 13.46 -0.09
C PHE A 261 3.67 14.46 -0.08
N PHE A 262 3.93 15.76 0.11
CA PHE A 262 2.88 16.77 -0.03
C PHE A 262 2.31 16.84 -1.45
N ILE A 263 3.17 16.76 -2.48
CA ILE A 263 2.72 16.67 -3.88
C ILE A 263 1.92 15.39 -4.10
N GLY A 264 2.37 14.26 -3.53
CA GLY A 264 1.64 12.99 -3.56
C GLY A 264 0.24 13.09 -2.92
N ALA A 265 0.09 13.88 -1.85
CA ALA A 265 -1.21 14.11 -1.21
C ALA A 265 -2.18 14.93 -2.08
N MET A 266 -1.68 15.73 -3.02
CA MET A 266 -2.51 16.47 -3.98
C MET A 266 -3.05 15.60 -5.12
N ALA A 267 -2.57 14.36 -5.27
CA ALA A 267 -3.08 13.44 -6.27
C ALA A 267 -4.55 13.06 -5.98
N PRO A 268 -5.40 12.88 -7.02
CA PRO A 268 -6.82 12.55 -6.86
C PRO A 268 -7.05 11.07 -6.52
N LEU A 269 -6.26 10.53 -5.57
CA LEU A 269 -6.31 9.14 -5.13
C LEU A 269 -6.66 9.12 -3.64
N PRO A 270 -7.97 9.07 -3.27
CA PRO A 270 -8.42 9.15 -1.87
C PRO A 270 -7.79 8.11 -0.95
N ALA A 271 -7.43 6.94 -1.48
CA ALA A 271 -6.76 5.88 -0.74
C ALA A 271 -5.27 6.16 -0.43
N VAL A 272 -4.63 7.10 -1.13
CA VAL A 272 -3.19 7.40 -0.96
C VAL A 272 -2.98 8.74 -0.25
N THR A 273 -3.93 9.66 -0.36
CA THR A 273 -3.85 11.00 0.27
C THR A 273 -3.57 10.93 1.78
N PRO A 274 -4.27 10.12 2.61
CA PRO A 274 -3.96 10.03 4.04
C PRO A 274 -2.54 9.52 4.29
N PHE A 275 -2.12 8.46 3.59
CA PHE A 275 -0.77 7.91 3.68
C PHE A 275 0.32 8.95 3.40
N CYS A 276 0.15 9.74 2.33
CA CYS A 276 1.07 10.81 1.98
C CYS A 276 1.11 11.93 3.03
N LEU A 277 -0.05 12.34 3.57
CA LEU A 277 -0.10 13.37 4.62
C LEU A 277 0.57 12.92 5.92
N TYR A 278 0.25 11.71 6.41
CA TYR A 278 0.89 11.16 7.60
C TYR A 278 2.41 11.05 7.41
N SER A 279 2.87 10.60 6.24
CA SER A 279 4.30 10.48 5.92
C SER A 279 4.99 11.86 5.88
N ALA A 280 4.36 12.87 5.26
CA ALA A 280 4.90 14.22 5.22
C ALA A 280 5.04 14.83 6.62
N TYR A 281 4.03 14.68 7.49
CA TYR A 281 4.12 15.11 8.88
C TYR A 281 5.22 14.36 9.65
N ALA A 282 5.36 13.05 9.43
CA ALA A 282 6.39 12.25 10.07
C ALA A 282 7.80 12.69 9.65
N ILE A 283 8.03 13.03 8.39
CA ILE A 283 9.32 13.58 7.92
C ILE A 283 9.59 14.94 8.56
N CYS A 284 8.60 15.84 8.61
CA CYS A 284 8.75 17.13 9.27
C CYS A 284 9.12 17.00 10.76
N PHE A 285 8.47 16.10 11.50
CA PHE A 285 8.82 15.83 12.89
C PHE A 285 10.17 15.12 13.03
N THR A 286 10.51 14.22 12.10
CA THR A 286 11.81 13.53 12.10
C THR A 286 12.95 14.53 11.93
N TYR A 287 12.81 15.48 10.99
CA TYR A 287 13.74 16.58 10.82
C TYR A 287 13.86 17.44 12.09
N LEU A 288 12.73 17.84 12.67
CA LEU A 288 12.69 18.65 13.90
C LEU A 288 13.43 17.95 15.05
N TYR A 289 13.12 16.68 15.32
CA TYR A 289 13.73 15.92 16.41
C TYR A 289 15.19 15.57 16.13
N THR A 290 15.58 15.37 14.88
CA THR A 290 16.97 15.13 14.50
C THR A 290 17.82 16.40 14.72
N MET A 291 17.33 17.55 14.29
CA MET A 291 18.05 18.83 14.44
C MET A 291 18.07 19.36 15.88
N THR A 292 17.11 18.97 16.71
CA THR A 292 17.02 19.44 18.10
C THR A 292 17.46 18.38 19.11
N LEU A 293 16.63 17.35 19.31
CA LEU A 293 16.82 16.33 20.35
C LEU A 293 18.06 15.48 20.09
N PHE A 294 18.22 14.96 18.88
CA PHE A 294 19.36 14.10 18.57
C PHE A 294 20.68 14.88 18.65
N LEU A 295 20.76 16.08 18.06
CA LEU A 295 21.96 16.91 18.13
C LEU A 295 22.33 17.32 19.57
N ALA A 296 21.34 17.55 20.44
CA ALA A 296 21.59 17.79 21.86
C ALA A 296 22.24 16.57 22.55
N ILE A 297 21.81 15.35 22.21
CA ILE A 297 22.41 14.12 22.73
C ILE A 297 23.83 13.92 22.16
N VAL A 298 24.05 14.24 20.88
CA VAL A 298 25.40 14.26 20.27
C VAL A 298 26.33 15.20 21.05
N ALA A 299 25.85 16.40 21.42
CA ALA A 299 26.61 17.36 22.21
C ALA A 299 26.96 16.83 23.60
N LEU A 300 26.01 16.21 24.29
CA LEU A 300 26.23 15.60 25.61
C LEU A 300 27.26 14.47 25.53
N GLN A 301 27.12 13.58 24.55
CA GLN A 301 28.04 12.46 24.37
C GLN A 301 29.42 12.93 23.88
N GLY A 302 29.49 14.05 23.17
CA GLY A 302 30.75 14.72 22.82
C GLY A 302 31.52 15.21 24.04
N ARG A 303 30.84 15.68 25.10
CA ARG A 303 31.48 16.03 26.38
C ARG A 303 32.06 14.79 27.08
N TRP A 304 31.32 13.68 27.08
CA TRP A 304 31.81 12.41 27.62
C TRP A 304 33.03 11.89 26.85
N GLU A 305 33.01 12.02 25.53
CA GLU A 305 34.14 11.65 24.66
C GLU A 305 35.39 12.49 25.00
N LYS A 306 35.25 13.79 25.22
CA LYS A 306 36.35 14.70 25.62
C LYS A 306 36.94 14.32 26.98
N GLU A 307 36.10 13.87 27.91
CA GLU A 307 36.51 13.41 29.25
C GLU A 307 37.04 11.96 29.26
N ASN A 308 37.14 11.29 28.11
CA ASN A 308 37.53 9.88 27.96
C ASN A 308 36.65 8.92 28.78
N ARG A 309 35.36 9.26 28.92
CA ARG A 309 34.37 8.44 29.61
C ARG A 309 33.80 7.37 28.67
N HIS A 310 33.33 6.31 29.28
CA HIS A 310 32.68 5.18 28.65
C HIS A 310 31.35 5.62 28.04
N CYS A 311 31.10 5.28 26.77
CA CYS A 311 29.96 5.77 26.00
C CYS A 311 28.57 5.38 26.57
N LEU A 312 28.48 4.32 27.38
CA LEU A 312 27.22 3.86 27.99
C LEU A 312 27.05 4.24 29.47
N THR A 313 28.13 4.21 30.26
CA THR A 313 28.06 4.32 31.74
C THR A 313 28.60 5.66 32.25
N GLY A 314 29.27 6.45 31.40
CA GLY A 314 29.86 7.73 31.81
C GLY A 314 31.04 7.61 32.78
N VAL A 315 31.54 6.39 33.04
CA VAL A 315 32.71 6.13 33.90
C VAL A 315 34.00 6.31 33.12
N LEU A 316 35.08 6.77 33.76
CA LEU A 316 36.39 6.96 33.10
C LEU A 316 36.94 5.63 32.56
N THR A 317 37.42 5.64 31.31
CA THR A 317 37.99 4.45 30.66
C THR A 317 39.48 4.26 30.94
N HIS A 318 39.91 2.98 30.93
CA HIS A 318 41.32 2.59 30.97
C HIS A 318 41.98 2.86 29.62
N SER A 319 43.24 3.31 29.65
CA SER A 319 43.99 3.60 28.43
C SER A 319 44.24 2.33 27.61
N THR A 320 44.25 2.46 26.28
CA THR A 320 44.66 1.39 25.36
C THR A 320 46.09 0.88 25.59
N ASP A 321 46.94 1.63 26.29
CA ASP A 321 48.31 1.21 26.63
C ASP A 321 48.37 0.28 27.86
N GLU A 322 47.31 0.25 28.68
CA GLU A 322 47.22 -0.57 29.89
C GLU A 322 46.73 -2.00 29.62
N ILE A 323 46.25 -2.29 28.39
CA ILE A 323 45.65 -3.57 27.96
C ILE A 323 46.34 -4.83 28.50
N PRO A 324 47.69 -4.99 28.47
CA PRO A 324 48.32 -6.21 28.97
C PRO A 324 48.19 -6.44 30.49
N LYS A 325 47.76 -5.44 31.26
CA LYS A 325 47.57 -5.51 32.73
C LYS A 325 46.13 -5.75 33.16
N LEU A 326 45.16 -5.73 32.23
CA LEU A 326 43.73 -5.90 32.55
C LEU A 326 43.27 -7.34 32.40
N GLY A 327 42.38 -7.78 33.30
CA GLY A 327 41.65 -9.05 33.16
C GLY A 327 40.69 -9.03 31.96
N HIS A 328 40.28 -10.22 31.49
CA HIS A 328 39.46 -10.39 30.27
C HIS A 328 38.18 -9.54 30.25
N PHE A 329 37.48 -9.42 31.38
CA PHE A 329 36.25 -8.62 31.47
C PHE A 329 36.51 -7.12 31.29
N ALA A 330 37.51 -6.58 32.01
CA ALA A 330 37.86 -5.17 31.90
C ALA A 330 38.45 -4.84 30.51
N ARG A 331 39.21 -5.77 29.92
CA ARG A 331 39.71 -5.66 28.55
C ARG A 331 38.58 -5.52 27.52
N MET A 332 37.46 -6.19 27.74
CA MET A 332 36.32 -6.18 26.82
C MET A 332 35.41 -4.96 27.01
N PHE A 333 35.26 -4.45 28.24
CA PHE A 333 34.22 -3.47 28.60
C PHE A 333 34.71 -2.11 29.11
N THR A 334 36.01 -1.88 29.36
CA THR A 334 36.46 -0.62 29.99
C THR A 334 37.60 0.10 29.27
N VAL A 335 38.02 -0.39 28.09
CA VAL A 335 39.13 0.18 27.32
C VAL A 335 38.67 1.34 26.44
N GLY A 336 39.45 2.42 26.43
CA GLY A 336 39.20 3.62 25.63
C GLY A 336 40.47 4.19 25.01
N SER A 337 40.42 4.58 23.74
CA SER A 337 41.55 5.24 23.10
C SER A 337 41.61 6.72 23.47
N ARG A 338 42.73 7.12 24.07
CA ARG A 338 43.05 8.52 24.34
C ARG A 338 43.76 9.12 23.13
N PRO A 339 43.53 10.40 22.79
CA PRO A 339 44.37 11.09 21.83
C PRO A 339 45.83 10.97 22.28
N LYS A 340 46.70 10.40 21.44
CA LYS A 340 48.14 10.38 21.73
C LYS A 340 48.66 11.79 21.47
N LYS A 341 49.16 12.45 22.51
CA LYS A 341 50.03 13.62 22.31
C LYS A 341 51.21 13.15 21.44
N PRO A 342 51.62 13.92 20.41
CA PRO A 342 52.74 13.54 19.58
C PRO A 342 53.95 13.26 20.47
N LYS A 343 54.59 12.11 20.28
CA LYS A 343 55.89 11.86 20.91
C LYS A 343 56.89 12.81 20.25
N PRO A 344 57.70 13.58 21.00
CA PRO A 344 58.77 14.34 20.38
C PRO A 344 59.73 13.34 19.72
N SER A 345 59.78 13.33 18.38
CA SER A 345 60.88 12.75 17.63
C SER A 345 61.98 13.81 17.54
N PHE A 346 63.21 13.43 17.88
CA PHE A 346 64.36 14.32 17.86
C PHE A 346 65.05 14.12 16.50
N SER A 347 64.73 14.96 15.52
CA SER A 347 65.51 15.08 14.27
C SER A 347 66.21 16.45 14.23
N ASP A 348 67.41 16.42 13.64
CA ASP A 348 68.52 17.38 13.68
C ASP A 348 68.29 18.84 14.15
N LEU A 349 69.17 19.26 15.07
CA LEU A 349 69.29 20.62 15.57
C LEU A 349 69.78 21.57 14.46
N THR A 350 68.91 22.36 13.85
CA THR A 350 69.34 23.45 12.97
C THR A 350 69.72 24.69 13.80
N LEU A 351 71.01 25.03 13.82
CA LEU A 351 71.55 26.20 14.50
C LEU A 351 71.32 27.46 13.65
N THR A 352 70.31 28.26 13.99
CA THR A 352 70.19 29.64 13.49
C THR A 352 70.10 30.59 14.69
N ASN A 353 71.07 31.51 14.79
CA ASN A 353 71.20 32.61 15.76
C ASN A 353 70.32 32.53 17.02
N ASN A 354 70.90 31.91 18.05
CA ASN A 354 70.55 31.99 19.48
C ASN A 354 69.15 31.58 19.95
N ILE A 355 68.33 30.91 19.13
CA ILE A 355 67.18 30.15 19.62
C ILE A 355 67.15 28.80 18.89
N ALA A 356 67.49 27.72 19.59
CA ALA A 356 67.30 26.36 19.08
C ALA A 356 65.79 26.11 18.94
N LYS A 357 65.29 26.05 17.69
CA LYS A 357 63.90 25.71 17.40
C LYS A 357 63.82 24.20 17.20
N ILE A 358 63.13 23.51 18.09
CA ILE A 358 62.87 22.07 17.96
C ILE A 358 61.90 21.89 16.79
N VAL A 359 62.34 21.24 15.71
CA VAL A 359 61.48 20.81 14.60
C VAL A 359 60.94 19.44 14.99
N VAL A 360 59.62 19.34 15.14
CA VAL A 360 58.92 18.09 15.43
C VAL A 360 58.41 17.56 14.09
N ASP A 361 59.04 16.51 13.55
CA ASP A 361 58.50 15.80 12.39
C ASP A 361 57.33 14.92 12.84
N GLU A 362 56.12 15.28 12.41
CA GLU A 362 54.90 14.51 12.64
C GLU A 362 54.73 13.43 11.56
N GLU A 363 54.87 12.14 11.91
CA GLU A 363 54.27 11.07 11.10
C GLU A 363 52.75 11.03 11.40
N PRO A 364 51.87 11.28 10.41
CA PRO A 364 50.43 11.22 10.64
C PRO A 364 50.00 9.77 10.85
N VAL A 365 49.76 9.38 12.10
CA VAL A 365 49.10 8.11 12.43
C VAL A 365 47.71 8.14 11.81
N ASP A 366 47.46 7.29 10.81
CA ASP A 366 46.17 7.23 10.12
C ASP A 366 45.03 6.86 11.10
N LYS A 367 44.17 7.84 11.40
CA LYS A 367 43.04 7.73 12.34
C LYS A 367 41.75 7.22 11.67
N ARG A 368 41.73 7.00 10.34
CA ARG A 368 40.51 6.68 9.56
C ARG A 368 39.99 5.25 9.85
N PRO A 369 38.66 5.02 9.87
CA PRO A 369 38.07 3.68 9.95
C PRO A 369 38.30 2.87 8.66
N TRP A 370 38.18 1.54 8.74
CA TRP A 370 38.51 0.62 7.65
C TRP A 370 37.74 0.88 6.35
N TYR A 371 36.46 1.25 6.44
CA TYR A 371 35.62 1.49 5.27
C TYR A 371 36.02 2.78 4.55
N GLN A 372 36.42 3.83 5.29
CA GLN A 372 36.90 5.07 4.70
C GLN A 372 38.20 4.83 3.94
N ARG A 373 39.12 4.03 4.50
CA ARG A 373 40.35 3.61 3.79
C ARG A 373 40.04 2.83 2.52
N PHE A 374 39.08 1.90 2.56
CA PHE A 374 38.67 1.18 1.35
C PHE A 374 38.17 2.13 0.26
N PHE A 375 37.30 3.09 0.60
CA PHE A 375 36.76 4.01 -0.40
C PHE A 375 37.79 5.00 -0.94
N GLU A 376 38.65 5.55 -0.08
CA GLU A 376 39.66 6.53 -0.48
C GLU A 376 40.89 5.91 -1.16
N ASP A 377 41.41 4.80 -0.61
CA ASP A 377 42.70 4.24 -1.03
C ASP A 377 42.55 3.17 -2.13
N GLU A 378 41.44 2.40 -2.15
CA GLU A 378 41.22 1.33 -3.13
C GLU A 378 40.18 1.71 -4.20
N PHE A 379 38.98 2.12 -3.78
CA PHE A 379 37.86 2.34 -4.69
C PHE A 379 38.03 3.58 -5.58
N ALA A 380 38.37 4.74 -4.99
CA ALA A 380 38.49 5.99 -5.74
C ALA A 380 39.57 5.94 -6.83
N PRO A 381 40.78 5.37 -6.61
CA PRO A 381 41.78 5.23 -7.66
C PRO A 381 41.37 4.27 -8.78
N ILE A 382 40.64 3.18 -8.47
CA ILE A 382 40.09 2.27 -9.48
C ILE A 382 39.10 3.01 -10.38
N LEU A 383 38.19 3.77 -9.78
CA LEU A 383 37.18 4.55 -10.51
C LEU A 383 37.81 5.67 -11.36
N ASN A 384 38.96 6.21 -10.94
CA ASN A 384 39.62 7.27 -11.68
C ASN A 384 40.29 6.81 -13.00
N ARG A 385 40.44 5.49 -13.21
CA ARG A 385 41.01 4.94 -14.45
C ARG A 385 40.09 5.24 -15.65
N PRO A 386 40.63 5.72 -16.79
CA PRO A 386 39.80 6.17 -17.91
C PRO A 386 38.93 5.06 -18.52
N LEU A 387 39.44 3.82 -18.57
CA LEU A 387 38.67 2.66 -19.03
C LEU A 387 37.49 2.33 -18.12
N VAL A 388 37.66 2.46 -16.79
CA VAL A 388 36.60 2.18 -15.82
C VAL A 388 35.50 3.25 -15.90
N LYS A 389 35.87 4.53 -16.09
CA LYS A 389 34.91 5.60 -16.35
C LYS A 389 34.11 5.36 -17.63
N LEU A 390 34.77 5.00 -18.72
CA LEU A 390 34.11 4.69 -19.99
C LEU A 390 33.12 3.51 -19.82
N LEU A 391 33.56 2.44 -19.16
CA LEU A 391 32.71 1.28 -18.90
C LEU A 391 31.52 1.63 -18.01
N ALA A 392 31.71 2.44 -16.96
CA ALA A 392 30.63 2.90 -16.09
C ALA A 392 29.57 3.71 -16.85
N VAL A 393 30.00 4.61 -17.75
CA VAL A 393 29.08 5.37 -18.62
C VAL A 393 28.35 4.44 -19.60
N LEU A 394 29.04 3.48 -20.21
CA LEU A 394 28.41 2.51 -21.11
C LEU A 394 27.37 1.65 -20.38
N VAL A 395 27.67 1.20 -19.15
CA VAL A 395 26.72 0.47 -18.31
C VAL A 395 25.51 1.32 -17.96
N LEU A 396 25.70 2.61 -17.62
CA LEU A 396 24.59 3.52 -17.34
C LEU A 396 23.70 3.75 -18.57
N ILE A 397 24.31 3.92 -19.76
CA ILE A 397 23.57 4.04 -21.01
C ILE A 397 22.80 2.76 -21.31
N ALA A 398 23.42 1.59 -21.17
CA ALA A 398 22.76 0.30 -21.36
C ALA A 398 21.58 0.12 -20.39
N TYR A 399 21.76 0.48 -19.12
CA TYR A 399 20.70 0.48 -18.11
C TYR A 399 19.53 1.39 -18.55
N LEU A 400 19.81 2.63 -18.96
CA LEU A 400 18.77 3.56 -19.43
C LEU A 400 18.02 3.01 -20.65
N VAL A 401 18.71 2.44 -21.63
CA VAL A 401 18.09 1.84 -22.82
C VAL A 401 17.18 0.69 -22.42
N ILE A 402 17.64 -0.22 -21.54
CA ILE A 402 16.84 -1.34 -21.05
C ILE A 402 15.61 -0.83 -20.28
N SER A 403 15.76 0.16 -19.40
CA SER A 403 14.64 0.76 -18.67
C SER A 403 13.61 1.38 -19.61
N ILE A 404 14.03 2.12 -20.64
CA ILE A 404 13.11 2.72 -21.63
C ILE A 404 12.40 1.64 -22.44
N LEU A 405 13.08 0.55 -22.81
CA LEU A 405 12.46 -0.58 -23.48
C LEU A 405 11.47 -1.31 -22.56
N GLY A 406 11.79 -1.45 -21.28
CA GLY A 406 10.90 -2.03 -20.27
C GLY A 406 9.63 -1.21 -20.05
N LEU A 407 9.73 0.13 -20.09
CA LEU A 407 8.56 1.02 -20.01
C LEU A 407 7.54 0.78 -21.13
N ARG A 408 7.96 0.26 -22.30
CA ARG A 408 7.03 -0.08 -23.38
C ARG A 408 6.18 -1.33 -23.10
N GLN A 409 6.60 -2.16 -22.15
CA GLN A 409 5.89 -3.38 -21.76
C GLN A 409 4.96 -3.15 -20.56
N LEU A 410 4.91 -1.94 -20.03
CA LEU A 410 4.06 -1.62 -18.88
C LEU A 410 2.58 -1.65 -19.29
N THR A 411 1.85 -2.68 -18.85
CA THR A 411 0.40 -2.76 -18.99
C THR A 411 -0.27 -2.00 -17.84
N PHE A 412 -1.15 -1.05 -18.16
CA PHE A 412 -1.92 -0.31 -17.16
C PHE A 412 -3.19 -1.08 -16.78
N GLY A 413 -3.36 -1.38 -15.49
CA GLY A 413 -4.55 -2.03 -14.96
C GLY A 413 -4.23 -2.90 -13.76
N THR A 414 -4.73 -2.55 -12.59
CA THR A 414 -4.70 -3.43 -11.41
C THR A 414 -5.98 -4.26 -11.41
N ASN A 415 -5.88 -5.57 -11.58
CA ASN A 415 -7.06 -6.43 -11.41
C ASN A 415 -7.37 -6.53 -9.91
N LEU A 416 -8.65 -6.54 -9.53
CA LEU A 416 -9.04 -6.66 -8.11
C LEU A 416 -8.45 -7.91 -7.43
N ARG A 417 -8.27 -8.99 -8.19
CA ARG A 417 -7.62 -10.22 -7.70
C ARG A 417 -6.21 -9.98 -7.15
N ASP A 418 -5.44 -9.05 -7.73
CA ASP A 418 -4.03 -8.81 -7.38
C ASP A 418 -3.84 -8.07 -6.06
N ILE A 419 -4.94 -7.57 -5.48
CA ILE A 419 -4.97 -6.94 -4.15
C ILE A 419 -5.09 -8.01 -3.05
N VAL A 420 -5.70 -9.15 -3.36
CA VAL A 420 -6.00 -10.22 -2.39
C VAL A 420 -4.78 -11.13 -2.19
N LEU A 421 -4.62 -11.68 -0.98
CA LEU A 421 -3.54 -12.61 -0.67
C LEU A 421 -3.59 -13.86 -1.57
N PRO A 422 -2.44 -14.40 -2.03
CA PRO A 422 -2.42 -15.54 -2.96
C PRO A 422 -3.10 -16.81 -2.43
N ASP A 423 -3.03 -17.04 -1.11
CA ASP A 423 -3.58 -18.23 -0.46
C ASP A 423 -5.06 -18.06 -0.04
N SER A 424 -5.67 -16.91 -0.33
CA SER A 424 -7.02 -16.61 0.12
C SER A 424 -8.09 -17.35 -0.70
N PRO A 425 -9.16 -17.88 -0.08
CA PRO A 425 -10.33 -18.36 -0.81
C PRO A 425 -10.97 -17.31 -1.72
N ALA A 426 -10.87 -16.02 -1.36
CA ALA A 426 -11.39 -14.93 -2.17
C ALA A 426 -10.63 -14.78 -3.50
N ARG A 427 -9.31 -15.02 -3.49
CA ARG A 427 -8.49 -15.02 -4.71
C ARG A 427 -8.97 -16.08 -5.69
N VAL A 428 -9.21 -17.30 -5.18
CA VAL A 428 -9.71 -18.41 -6.00
C VAL A 428 -11.09 -18.08 -6.59
N PHE A 429 -11.99 -17.49 -5.79
CA PHE A 429 -13.28 -17.04 -6.31
C PHE A 429 -13.12 -16.01 -7.43
N LEU A 430 -12.28 -14.98 -7.25
CA LEU A 430 -12.07 -13.92 -8.25
C LEU A 430 -11.43 -14.46 -9.53
N ASP A 431 -10.50 -15.40 -9.43
CA ASP A 431 -9.87 -16.04 -10.60
C ASP A 431 -10.90 -16.88 -11.37
N LEU A 432 -11.72 -17.69 -10.69
CA LEU A 432 -12.79 -18.45 -11.33
C LEU A 432 -13.88 -17.53 -11.89
N SER A 433 -14.18 -16.42 -11.20
CA SER A 433 -15.14 -15.44 -11.69
C SER A 433 -14.67 -14.83 -13.00
N SER A 434 -13.41 -14.41 -13.08
CA SER A 434 -12.82 -13.83 -14.29
C SER A 434 -12.68 -14.84 -15.42
N GLU A 435 -12.43 -16.12 -15.11
CA GLU A 435 -12.31 -17.19 -16.10
C GLU A 435 -13.65 -17.62 -16.70
N TYR A 436 -14.68 -17.80 -15.85
CA TYR A 436 -15.96 -18.38 -16.28
C TYR A 436 -17.07 -17.37 -16.54
N PHE A 437 -17.03 -16.21 -15.90
CA PHE A 437 -18.03 -15.15 -16.07
C PHE A 437 -17.34 -13.98 -16.79
N SER A 438 -17.44 -13.97 -18.11
CA SER A 438 -16.72 -13.00 -18.97
C SER A 438 -17.16 -11.55 -18.71
N ASP A 439 -16.20 -10.63 -18.66
CA ASP A 439 -16.43 -9.18 -18.53
C ASP A 439 -17.22 -8.57 -19.71
N ASP A 440 -17.27 -9.25 -20.86
CA ASP A 440 -17.93 -8.81 -22.11
C ASP A 440 -19.45 -8.60 -21.97
N TYR A 441 -20.07 -9.10 -20.90
CA TYR A 441 -21.52 -8.95 -20.64
C TYR A 441 -21.82 -8.07 -19.42
N SER A 442 -20.88 -7.23 -18.97
CA SER A 442 -21.11 -6.37 -17.82
C SER A 442 -22.22 -5.34 -18.10
N LYS A 443 -23.32 -5.43 -17.32
CA LYS A 443 -24.43 -4.48 -17.38
C LYS A 443 -23.95 -3.10 -16.95
N VAL A 444 -24.19 -2.09 -17.79
CA VAL A 444 -23.95 -0.70 -17.44
C VAL A 444 -25.26 -0.07 -17.01
N ASP A 445 -25.38 0.25 -15.72
CA ASP A 445 -26.54 0.98 -15.20
C ASP A 445 -26.33 2.49 -15.43
N ILE A 446 -27.20 3.09 -16.25
CA ILE A 446 -27.15 4.51 -16.57
C ILE A 446 -28.25 5.24 -15.80
N ALA A 447 -27.84 6.01 -14.78
CA ALA A 447 -28.75 6.87 -14.03
C ALA A 447 -28.94 8.21 -14.73
N VAL A 448 -30.20 8.58 -14.98
CA VAL A 448 -30.56 9.88 -15.59
C VAL A 448 -31.03 10.82 -14.48
N ASN A 449 -30.18 11.79 -14.12
CA ASN A 449 -30.42 12.69 -12.97
C ASN A 449 -31.56 13.71 -13.20
N ASN A 450 -32.04 13.86 -14.44
CA ASN A 450 -33.23 14.64 -14.79
C ASN A 450 -34.01 13.91 -15.89
N PRO A 451 -34.90 12.97 -15.53
CA PRO A 451 -35.58 12.13 -16.51
C PRO A 451 -36.62 12.92 -17.30
N PRO A 452 -36.78 12.64 -18.60
CA PRO A 452 -37.79 13.29 -19.44
C PRO A 452 -39.20 12.89 -19.02
N ASN A 453 -40.17 13.76 -19.26
CA ASN A 453 -41.57 13.37 -19.17
C ASN A 453 -41.92 12.45 -20.36
N MET A 454 -42.01 11.15 -20.09
CA MET A 454 -42.31 10.15 -21.12
C MET A 454 -43.74 10.24 -21.68
N ALA A 455 -44.64 11.00 -21.04
CA ALA A 455 -45.95 11.33 -21.59
C ALA A 455 -45.84 12.36 -22.71
N ASN A 456 -44.94 13.34 -22.59
CA ASN A 456 -44.72 14.37 -23.60
C ASN A 456 -44.03 13.77 -24.84
N PRO A 457 -44.65 13.83 -26.04
CA PRO A 457 -44.08 13.22 -27.24
C PRO A 457 -42.72 13.82 -27.63
N ILE A 458 -42.51 15.12 -27.41
CA ILE A 458 -41.26 15.80 -27.81
C ILE A 458 -40.09 15.31 -26.95
N GLU A 459 -40.28 15.29 -25.63
CA GLU A 459 -39.26 14.83 -24.68
C GLU A 459 -38.99 13.33 -24.82
N ARG A 460 -40.05 12.53 -24.99
CA ARG A 460 -39.94 11.09 -25.25
C ARG A 460 -39.14 10.80 -26.53
N GLU A 461 -39.44 11.47 -27.64
CA GLU A 461 -38.70 11.26 -28.89
C GLU A 461 -37.24 11.69 -28.80
N ALA A 462 -36.96 12.79 -28.08
CA ALA A 462 -35.59 13.23 -27.84
C ALA A 462 -34.81 12.19 -27.02
N PHE A 463 -35.42 11.65 -25.96
CA PHE A 463 -34.82 10.59 -25.15
C PHE A 463 -34.62 9.28 -25.92
N MET A 464 -35.63 8.86 -26.69
CA MET A 464 -35.54 7.65 -27.51
C MET A 464 -34.43 7.73 -28.57
N ARG A 465 -34.20 8.92 -29.15
CA ARG A 465 -33.05 9.17 -30.03
C ARG A 465 -31.72 9.07 -29.31
N ALA A 466 -31.63 9.62 -28.09
CA ALA A 466 -30.42 9.49 -27.26
C ALA A 466 -30.16 8.02 -26.89
N LEU A 467 -31.20 7.26 -26.54
CA LEU A 467 -31.12 5.83 -26.24
C LEU A 467 -30.66 5.02 -27.46
N GLU A 468 -31.21 5.30 -28.64
CA GLU A 468 -30.78 4.65 -29.89
C GLU A 468 -29.32 4.98 -30.25
N ALA A 469 -28.87 6.20 -29.98
CA ALA A 469 -27.46 6.56 -30.13
C ALA A 469 -26.55 5.76 -29.18
N MET A 470 -26.99 5.47 -27.95
CA MET A 470 -26.25 4.61 -27.01
C MET A 470 -26.26 3.14 -27.46
N GLU A 471 -27.39 2.65 -27.94
CA GLU A 471 -27.55 1.26 -28.40
C GLU A 471 -26.80 0.95 -29.69
N SER A 472 -26.60 1.94 -30.55
CA SER A 472 -25.87 1.79 -31.83
C SER A 472 -24.35 1.83 -31.67
N THR A 473 -23.84 1.99 -30.45
CA THR A 473 -22.39 1.94 -30.19
C THR A 473 -21.83 0.53 -30.39
N LEU A 474 -20.55 0.46 -30.81
CA LEU A 474 -19.89 -0.79 -31.18
C LEU A 474 -19.75 -1.80 -30.01
N CYS A 475 -19.79 -1.30 -28.78
CA CYS A 475 -19.69 -2.10 -27.55
C CYS A 475 -21.06 -2.50 -26.99
N SER A 476 -22.17 -2.05 -27.59
CA SER A 476 -23.52 -2.41 -27.15
C SER A 476 -24.05 -3.60 -27.95
N SER A 477 -24.78 -4.49 -27.28
CA SER A 477 -25.52 -5.58 -27.94
C SER A 477 -26.85 -5.10 -28.58
N GLY A 478 -27.10 -3.78 -28.58
CA GLY A 478 -28.22 -3.13 -29.24
C GLY A 478 -29.52 -3.13 -28.43
N ARG A 479 -30.63 -2.79 -29.08
CA ARG A 479 -31.97 -2.63 -28.45
C ARG A 479 -32.44 -3.86 -27.66
N ASN A 480 -32.04 -5.06 -28.06
CA ASN A 480 -32.48 -6.30 -27.40
C ASN A 480 -31.85 -6.53 -26.02
N SER A 481 -30.69 -5.93 -25.75
CA SER A 481 -30.01 -6.01 -24.44
C SER A 481 -30.41 -4.88 -23.48
N THR A 482 -31.05 -3.82 -23.97
CA THR A 482 -31.44 -2.67 -23.15
C THR A 482 -32.63 -3.03 -22.26
N ASP A 483 -32.39 -3.04 -20.94
CA ASP A 483 -33.44 -3.14 -19.94
C ASP A 483 -33.96 -1.73 -19.60
N PHE A 484 -35.14 -1.38 -20.09
CA PHE A 484 -35.76 -0.08 -19.87
C PHE A 484 -37.24 -0.24 -19.53
N TRP A 485 -37.65 0.32 -18.40
CA TRP A 485 -38.98 0.18 -17.82
C TRP A 485 -40.11 0.51 -18.81
N PHE A 486 -39.92 1.48 -19.70
CA PHE A 486 -40.93 1.90 -20.66
C PHE A 486 -41.24 0.81 -21.70
N PHE A 487 -40.24 0.01 -22.08
CA PHE A 487 -40.45 -1.12 -23.00
C PHE A 487 -41.21 -2.26 -22.33
N GLY A 488 -40.86 -2.58 -21.08
CA GLY A 488 -41.59 -3.55 -20.26
C GLY A 488 -43.04 -3.11 -20.07
N TYR A 489 -43.25 -1.84 -19.73
CA TYR A 489 -44.58 -1.25 -19.55
C TYR A 489 -45.42 -1.29 -20.82
N LYS A 490 -44.87 -0.91 -21.98
CA LYS A 490 -45.56 -1.03 -23.28
C LYS A 490 -45.97 -2.48 -23.56
N LYS A 491 -45.06 -3.44 -23.39
CA LYS A 491 -45.34 -4.87 -23.63
C LYS A 491 -46.39 -5.41 -22.68
N TYR A 492 -46.39 -4.97 -21.43
CA TYR A 492 -47.41 -5.29 -20.45
C TYR A 492 -48.78 -4.75 -20.87
N PHE A 493 -48.84 -3.50 -21.31
CA PHE A 493 -50.07 -2.86 -21.81
C PHE A 493 -50.62 -3.55 -23.07
N ASP A 494 -49.73 -3.94 -23.99
CA ASP A 494 -50.07 -4.72 -25.18
C ASP A 494 -50.69 -6.08 -24.79
N ARG A 495 -50.14 -6.77 -23.80
CA ARG A 495 -50.66 -8.06 -23.29
C ARG A 495 -52.04 -7.93 -22.65
N LEU A 496 -52.36 -6.79 -22.05
CA LEU A 496 -53.68 -6.51 -21.50
C LEU A 496 -54.74 -6.25 -22.60
N GLY A 497 -54.35 -6.26 -23.88
CA GLY A 497 -55.26 -6.04 -25.01
C GLY A 497 -55.43 -4.56 -25.39
N PHE A 498 -54.68 -3.65 -24.74
CA PHE A 498 -54.76 -2.22 -24.98
C PHE A 498 -53.69 -1.69 -25.94
N GLY A 499 -52.95 -2.58 -26.63
CA GLY A 499 -51.87 -2.15 -27.52
C GLY A 499 -52.31 -1.25 -28.68
N GLY A 500 -53.53 -1.43 -29.18
CA GLY A 500 -54.13 -0.54 -30.19
C GLY A 500 -54.50 0.85 -29.66
N SER A 501 -54.66 1.01 -28.34
CA SER A 501 -54.94 2.28 -27.68
C SER A 501 -53.72 2.92 -27.04
N TRP A 502 -52.52 2.32 -27.16
CA TRP A 502 -51.30 2.85 -26.55
C TRP A 502 -51.03 4.30 -26.97
N GLN A 503 -51.14 4.60 -28.26
CA GLN A 503 -51.02 5.96 -28.79
C GLN A 503 -52.09 6.89 -28.17
N ALA A 504 -53.35 6.43 -28.12
CA ALA A 504 -54.46 7.19 -27.57
C ALA A 504 -54.32 7.45 -26.05
N THR A 505 -53.67 6.56 -25.31
CA THR A 505 -53.35 6.74 -23.88
C THR A 505 -52.24 7.76 -23.68
N LEU A 506 -51.22 7.77 -24.55
CA LEU A 506 -50.15 8.77 -24.51
C LEU A 506 -50.63 10.18 -24.88
N ASP A 507 -51.68 10.27 -25.72
CA ASP A 507 -52.27 11.52 -26.18
C ASP A 507 -53.42 12.02 -25.26
N ASP A 508 -53.78 11.29 -24.21
CA ASP A 508 -54.81 11.71 -23.24
C ASP A 508 -54.30 12.90 -22.40
N GLU A 509 -55.06 13.99 -22.37
CA GLU A 509 -54.76 15.18 -21.55
C GLU A 509 -54.55 14.85 -20.07
N LYS A 510 -55.23 13.83 -19.54
CA LYS A 510 -55.01 13.37 -18.17
C LYS A 510 -53.65 12.70 -17.99
N PHE A 511 -53.20 11.93 -18.98
CA PHE A 511 -51.90 11.29 -18.96
C PHE A 511 -50.76 12.31 -19.12
N LEU A 512 -50.98 13.34 -19.95
CA LEU A 512 -50.07 14.48 -20.11
C LEU A 512 -49.95 15.36 -18.85
N LYS A 513 -51.07 15.59 -18.15
CA LYS A 513 -51.11 16.36 -16.88
C LYS A 513 -50.61 15.55 -15.68
N ALA A 514 -50.77 14.23 -15.70
CA ALA A 514 -50.30 13.34 -14.63
C ALA A 514 -48.78 13.33 -14.53
N GLY A 515 -48.05 13.79 -15.56
CA GLY A 515 -46.63 14.14 -15.50
C GLY A 515 -45.84 13.18 -14.63
N TRP A 516 -45.68 11.94 -15.09
CA TRP A 516 -44.96 10.90 -14.36
C TRP A 516 -43.49 11.31 -14.22
N SER A 517 -43.22 12.19 -13.27
CA SER A 517 -41.89 12.38 -12.71
C SER A 517 -41.59 11.10 -11.95
N THR A 518 -40.43 10.53 -12.17
CA THR A 518 -39.96 9.26 -11.60
C THR A 518 -39.99 9.20 -10.06
N ASN A 519 -40.35 10.28 -9.37
CA ASN A 519 -40.45 10.35 -7.92
C ASN A 519 -41.62 9.53 -7.34
N GLU A 520 -42.67 9.23 -8.11
CA GLU A 520 -43.83 8.48 -7.60
C GLU A 520 -43.74 6.95 -7.83
N ILE A 521 -42.78 6.47 -8.62
CA ILE A 521 -42.68 5.03 -8.98
C ILE A 521 -41.96 4.20 -7.91
N PHE A 522 -41.12 4.81 -7.06
CA PHE A 522 -40.35 4.08 -6.05
C PHE A 522 -41.10 3.77 -4.74
N TYR A 523 -42.35 4.22 -4.60
CA TYR A 523 -43.15 3.97 -3.38
C TYR A 523 -44.25 2.90 -3.54
N GLU A 524 -44.59 2.45 -4.75
CA GLU A 524 -45.69 1.49 -4.97
C GLU A 524 -45.38 0.28 -5.90
N LEU A 525 -44.11 0.02 -6.22
CA LEU A 525 -43.65 -1.24 -6.83
C LEU A 525 -42.59 -1.90 -5.95
#